data_AF-A0A7W1EWX0-F1
#
_entry.id   AF-A0A7W1EWX0-F1
#
_cell.length_a   1.000
_cell.length_b   1.000
_cell.length_c   1.000
_cell.angle_alpha   90.00
_cell.angle_beta   90.00
_cell.angle_gamma   90.00
#
_symmetry.space_group_name_H-M   'P 1'
#
loop_
_entity.id
_entity.type
_entity.pdbx_description
1 polymer ?
#
loop_
_entity_poly.entity_id
_entity_poly.type
_entity_poly.pdbx_seq_one_letter_code
_entity_poly.pdbx_strand_id
1 'polypeptide(L)'
;MPYEAHVYTNNHVLNSALTHICYLVAGSHKFVLRIPNILSFIVLCFGVFKYFEYLNKVSSKIILTTLFLLTFNFLDFFELCRGYGISLGFMLIGLAFLQDYFTKKKLVFLILFSLCWQVALAANLILVVAFPMLLFFIIVFQFRHRLFFNIVNLLLLAFNSKILYSWIKFSFFYKEHGSLDSGIGDDYWQVSFKSLMLLIFGTDLPWFQVLIIVISSIIILITLFKFFKDHLSFDSLFKPQFFYFIMLIGLVLAFYLQKMYLDVNYPEDRTGLFFYLFFVLTFTFFIDSLTDRVTLPSAITLLSASVVYFIFSFNLTYFTHWFYHITPKKIYTQLQDEYKKEQRLFTLGGFSYREMTYAFMNYRADAMLNPMDPAETMHMNCDYAFALKVEKPYYRFFYDEIGYDEKWNRVLLKRKQKIERIEQTQLSVNAKDFKGNAEWFEGVKFNDTSIVTKSCIEADLTINFKNVPKPFNAFLVLQVNDTADRTVYYKKIPLNWIADDLNGKSHHFKITSGPLPQKFGNANVHVWNIDKKDVEFTISDLKIFELKAPGINVVVPKEYYPLIKSITKERTL
;
A
#
# COMPACT_ATOMS: atom_id res chain seq x y z
N MET A 1 -9.62 11.77 -6.32
CA MET A 1 -9.22 11.93 -7.74
C MET A 1 -7.88 12.66 -7.82
N PRO A 2 -7.20 12.76 -8.98
CA PRO A 2 -6.01 13.61 -9.11
C PRO A 2 -6.30 15.03 -8.60
N TYR A 3 -5.36 15.63 -7.87
CA TYR A 3 -5.44 16.95 -7.24
C TYR A 3 -6.47 17.12 -6.09
N GLU A 4 -7.45 16.24 -5.98
CA GLU A 4 -8.50 16.31 -4.96
C GLU A 4 -8.32 15.35 -3.78
N ALA A 5 -7.60 14.24 -3.99
CA ALA A 5 -7.33 13.27 -2.93
C ALA A 5 -6.19 13.74 -2.03
N HIS A 6 -6.13 13.18 -0.81
CA HIS A 6 -4.99 13.35 0.09
C HIS A 6 -3.66 13.15 -0.65
N VAL A 7 -2.76 14.12 -0.53
CA VAL A 7 -1.50 14.13 -1.25
C VAL A 7 -0.59 13.05 -0.66
N TYR A 8 -0.55 11.91 -1.33
CA TYR A 8 0.29 10.77 -0.98
C TYR A 8 0.70 10.01 -2.24
N THR A 9 1.98 9.65 -2.35
CA THR A 9 2.57 9.05 -3.57
C THR A 9 2.18 7.60 -3.81
N ASN A 10 1.56 6.94 -2.82
CA ASN A 10 0.94 5.63 -3.00
C ASN A 10 -0.43 5.70 -3.70
N ASN A 11 -0.75 6.80 -4.37
CA ASN A 11 -2.01 6.97 -5.08
C ASN A 11 -1.95 6.30 -6.46
N HIS A 12 -2.56 5.12 -6.56
CA HIS A 12 -2.75 4.42 -7.82
C HIS A 12 -4.11 4.78 -8.41
N VAL A 13 -4.16 5.83 -9.24
CA VAL A 13 -5.42 6.44 -9.73
C VAL A 13 -6.31 5.41 -10.43
N LEU A 14 -5.77 4.70 -11.43
CA LEU A 14 -6.54 3.69 -12.17
C LEU A 14 -6.97 2.52 -11.27
N ASN A 15 -6.07 2.02 -10.43
CA ASN A 15 -6.40 0.93 -9.51
C ASN A 15 -7.54 1.31 -8.57
N SER A 16 -7.53 2.52 -8.02
CA SER A 16 -8.56 3.01 -7.12
C SER A 16 -9.91 3.13 -7.83
N ALA A 17 -9.92 3.64 -9.08
CA ALA A 17 -11.13 3.73 -9.90
C ALA A 17 -11.71 2.35 -10.22
N LEU A 18 -10.89 1.41 -10.69
CA LEU A 18 -11.33 0.04 -11.00
C LEU A 18 -11.79 -0.71 -9.74
N THR A 19 -11.09 -0.54 -8.62
CA THR A 19 -11.48 -1.11 -7.32
C THR A 19 -12.84 -0.57 -6.87
N HIS A 20 -13.08 0.74 -7.05
CA HIS A 20 -14.36 1.34 -6.72
C HIS A 20 -15.50 0.82 -7.61
N ILE A 21 -15.26 0.62 -8.91
CA ILE A 21 -16.24 -0.03 -9.80
C ILE A 21 -16.55 -1.45 -9.31
N CYS A 22 -15.53 -2.24 -8.96
CA CYS A 22 -15.75 -3.59 -8.41
C CYS A 22 -16.53 -3.55 -7.08
N TYR A 23 -16.24 -2.56 -6.23
CA TYR A 23 -17.00 -2.31 -4.99
C TYR A 23 -18.47 -2.03 -5.26
N LEU A 24 -18.79 -1.17 -6.23
CA LEU A 24 -20.18 -0.86 -6.58
C LEU A 24 -20.95 -2.08 -7.13
N VAL A 25 -20.26 -2.96 -7.85
CA VAL A 25 -20.88 -4.15 -8.47
C VAL A 25 -21.07 -5.31 -7.48
N ALA A 26 -20.07 -5.59 -6.64
CA ALA A 26 -20.05 -6.80 -5.81
C ALA A 26 -19.60 -6.57 -4.35
N GLY A 27 -19.55 -5.32 -3.89
CA GLY A 27 -19.33 -4.94 -2.50
C GLY A 27 -17.87 -5.00 -2.04
N SER A 28 -17.69 -4.95 -0.71
CA SER A 28 -16.37 -4.83 -0.05
C SER A 28 -15.58 -6.14 0.06
N HIS A 29 -15.91 -7.18 -0.71
CA HIS A 29 -15.22 -8.46 -0.56
C HIS A 29 -13.75 -8.35 -1.00
N LYS A 30 -12.80 -8.84 -0.19
CA LYS A 30 -11.34 -8.72 -0.47
C LYS A 30 -10.96 -9.22 -1.87
N PHE A 31 -11.56 -10.33 -2.29
CA PHE A 31 -11.37 -10.88 -3.64
C PHE A 31 -11.88 -9.94 -4.73
N VAL A 32 -13.10 -9.39 -4.56
CA VAL A 32 -13.75 -8.48 -5.51
C VAL A 32 -12.88 -7.25 -5.74
N LEU A 33 -12.37 -6.64 -4.67
CA LEU A 33 -11.51 -5.46 -4.74
C LEU A 33 -10.17 -5.73 -5.45
N ARG A 34 -9.73 -6.99 -5.53
CA ARG A 34 -8.47 -7.41 -6.18
C ARG A 34 -8.65 -7.86 -7.63
N ILE A 35 -9.89 -8.04 -8.10
CA ILE A 35 -10.18 -8.51 -9.48
C ILE A 35 -9.37 -7.75 -10.54
N PRO A 36 -9.25 -6.40 -10.50
CA PRO A 36 -8.46 -5.69 -11.50
C PRO A 36 -7.00 -6.18 -11.61
N ASN A 37 -6.36 -6.48 -10.48
CA ASN A 37 -5.00 -7.01 -10.47
C ASN A 37 -4.94 -8.48 -10.89
N ILE A 38 -5.89 -9.30 -10.47
CA ILE A 38 -5.98 -10.71 -10.90
C ILE A 38 -6.16 -10.80 -12.43
N LEU A 39 -7.00 -9.95 -13.02
CA LEU A 39 -7.16 -9.89 -14.48
C LEU A 39 -5.89 -9.42 -15.18
N SER A 40 -5.13 -8.49 -14.58
CA SER A 40 -3.84 -8.09 -15.13
C SER A 40 -2.78 -9.19 -15.11
N PHE A 41 -2.90 -10.21 -14.25
CA PHE A 41 -2.05 -11.39 -14.32
C PHE A 41 -2.28 -12.17 -15.62
N ILE A 42 -3.53 -12.28 -16.08
CA ILE A 42 -3.85 -12.87 -17.39
C ILE A 42 -3.21 -12.05 -18.51
N VAL A 43 -3.24 -10.71 -18.40
CA VAL A 43 -2.56 -9.82 -19.36
C VAL A 43 -1.05 -10.03 -19.35
N LEU A 44 -0.43 -10.20 -18.17
CA LEU A 44 0.99 -10.56 -18.04
C LEU A 44 1.29 -11.87 -18.78
N CYS A 45 0.50 -12.92 -18.55
CA CYS A 45 0.66 -14.21 -19.23
C CYS A 45 0.61 -14.06 -20.76
N PHE A 46 -0.39 -13.32 -21.28
CA PHE A 46 -0.44 -13.00 -22.71
C PHE A 46 0.81 -12.25 -23.19
N GLY A 47 1.32 -11.31 -22.40
CA GLY A 47 2.58 -10.62 -22.66
C GLY A 47 3.75 -11.57 -22.82
N VAL A 48 3.93 -12.48 -21.84
CA VAL A 48 5.00 -13.50 -21.86
C VAL A 48 4.91 -14.37 -23.12
N PHE A 49 3.74 -14.92 -23.42
CA PHE A 49 3.57 -15.79 -24.59
C PHE A 49 3.73 -15.04 -25.92
N LYS A 50 3.33 -13.77 -25.98
CA LYS A 50 3.53 -12.94 -27.16
C LYS A 50 5.01 -12.75 -27.48
N TYR A 51 5.88 -12.68 -26.46
CA TYR A 51 7.32 -12.60 -26.68
C TYR A 51 7.92 -13.85 -27.33
N PHE A 52 7.23 -14.99 -27.32
CA PHE A 52 7.74 -16.20 -27.97
C PHE A 52 7.88 -16.03 -29.49
N GLU A 53 7.16 -15.09 -30.11
CA GLU A 53 7.34 -14.72 -31.54
C GLU A 53 8.75 -14.19 -31.82
N TYR A 54 9.44 -13.65 -30.82
CA TYR A 54 10.76 -13.04 -30.93
C TYR A 54 11.89 -13.92 -30.40
N LEU A 55 11.56 -15.09 -29.82
CA LEU A 55 12.51 -15.98 -29.18
C LEU A 55 12.69 -17.26 -30.00
N ASN A 56 13.92 -17.52 -30.41
CA ASN A 56 14.27 -18.66 -31.24
C ASN A 56 14.62 -19.89 -30.40
N LYS A 57 15.11 -19.69 -29.17
CA LYS A 57 15.67 -20.74 -28.31
C LYS A 57 14.66 -21.23 -27.29
N VAL A 58 14.80 -22.51 -26.90
CA VAL A 58 13.98 -23.07 -25.83
C VAL A 58 14.44 -22.53 -24.47
N SER A 59 15.75 -22.36 -24.29
CA SER A 59 16.32 -21.81 -23.06
C SER A 59 15.80 -20.41 -22.73
N SER A 60 15.69 -19.51 -23.72
CA SER A 60 15.17 -18.15 -23.53
C SER A 60 13.68 -18.15 -23.17
N LYS A 61 12.86 -19.01 -23.81
CA LYS A 61 11.43 -19.18 -23.46
C LYS A 61 11.25 -19.68 -22.03
N ILE A 62 12.08 -20.64 -21.59
CA ILE A 62 12.06 -21.14 -20.21
C ILE A 62 12.43 -20.02 -19.24
N ILE A 63 13.49 -19.26 -19.50
CA ILE A 63 13.93 -18.15 -18.63
C ILE A 63 12.87 -17.07 -18.53
N LEU A 64 12.29 -16.63 -19.66
CA LEU A 64 11.23 -15.61 -19.66
C LEU A 64 10.04 -16.05 -18.82
N THR A 65 9.57 -17.28 -19.04
CA THR A 65 8.45 -17.89 -18.32
C THR A 65 8.77 -18.01 -16.84
N THR A 66 9.98 -18.48 -16.49
CA THR A 66 10.39 -18.69 -15.10
C THR A 66 10.43 -17.36 -14.35
N LEU A 67 11.09 -16.34 -14.91
CA LEU A 67 11.25 -15.07 -14.24
C LEU A 67 9.90 -14.34 -14.09
N PHE A 68 9.05 -14.28 -15.12
CA PHE A 68 7.76 -13.58 -14.98
C PHE A 68 6.66 -14.39 -14.29
N LEU A 69 6.62 -15.72 -14.43
CA LEU A 69 5.49 -16.55 -14.00
C LEU A 69 5.81 -17.51 -12.85
N LEU A 70 7.07 -17.63 -12.42
CA LEU A 70 7.47 -18.52 -11.31
C LEU A 70 8.31 -17.82 -10.24
N THR A 71 8.59 -16.52 -10.38
CA THR A 71 9.19 -15.73 -9.30
C THR A 71 8.11 -15.38 -8.28
N PHE A 72 8.06 -16.13 -7.18
CA PHE A 72 6.99 -16.05 -6.17
C PHE A 72 6.69 -14.62 -5.71
N ASN A 73 7.69 -13.89 -5.21
CA ASN A 73 7.51 -12.54 -4.67
C ASN A 73 7.14 -11.49 -5.74
N PHE A 74 7.43 -11.76 -7.02
CA PHE A 74 6.97 -10.92 -8.12
C PHE A 74 5.47 -11.10 -8.38
N LEU A 75 4.96 -12.34 -8.28
CA LEU A 75 3.53 -12.63 -8.46
C LEU A 75 2.67 -12.05 -7.34
N ASP A 76 3.26 -11.88 -6.16
CA ASP A 76 2.64 -11.25 -4.99
C ASP A 76 2.07 -9.84 -5.32
N PHE A 77 2.63 -9.12 -6.30
CA PHE A 77 2.08 -7.83 -6.73
C PHE A 77 0.72 -7.92 -7.45
N PHE A 78 0.33 -9.09 -7.95
CA PHE A 78 -0.97 -9.32 -8.59
C PHE A 78 -2.08 -9.71 -7.61
N GLU A 79 -1.74 -10.13 -6.39
CA GLU A 79 -2.74 -10.37 -5.33
C GLU A 79 -3.08 -9.10 -4.54
N LEU A 80 -2.26 -8.06 -4.63
CA LEU A 80 -2.48 -6.80 -3.95
C LEU A 80 -3.50 -5.94 -4.70
N CYS A 81 -4.36 -5.25 -3.95
CA CYS A 81 -5.22 -4.19 -4.47
C CYS A 81 -4.41 -2.89 -4.65
N ARG A 82 -3.39 -2.92 -5.52
CA ARG A 82 -2.47 -1.80 -5.82
C ARG A 82 -2.22 -1.70 -7.32
N GLY A 83 -1.63 -0.61 -7.80
CA GLY A 83 -1.43 -0.42 -9.24
C GLY A 83 -0.25 -1.18 -9.86
N TYR A 84 0.57 -1.88 -9.06
CA TYR A 84 1.78 -2.54 -9.55
C TYR A 84 1.48 -3.70 -10.51
N GLY A 85 0.57 -4.63 -10.17
CA GLY A 85 0.20 -5.76 -11.03
C GLY A 85 -0.38 -5.29 -12.38
N ILE A 86 -1.33 -4.36 -12.34
CA ILE A 86 -1.90 -3.73 -13.55
C ILE A 86 -0.81 -3.09 -14.40
N SER A 87 0.07 -2.29 -13.78
CA SER A 87 1.16 -1.63 -14.48
C SER A 87 2.11 -2.63 -15.15
N LEU A 88 2.54 -3.68 -14.44
CA LEU A 88 3.48 -4.67 -14.96
C LEU A 88 2.89 -5.50 -16.11
N GLY A 89 1.65 -5.98 -15.98
CA GLY A 89 0.98 -6.77 -17.02
C GLY A 89 0.80 -5.96 -18.31
N PHE A 90 0.27 -4.74 -18.20
CA PHE A 90 0.07 -3.86 -19.35
C PHE A 90 1.37 -3.30 -19.93
N MET A 91 2.39 -3.07 -19.10
CA MET A 91 3.72 -2.68 -19.56
C MET A 91 4.36 -3.78 -20.43
N LEU A 92 4.32 -5.04 -19.98
CA LEU A 92 4.92 -6.15 -20.72
C LEU A 92 4.25 -6.37 -22.08
N ILE A 93 2.91 -6.47 -22.13
CA ILE A 93 2.20 -6.66 -23.40
C ILE A 93 2.31 -5.41 -24.31
N GLY A 94 2.32 -4.20 -23.73
CA GLY A 94 2.53 -2.96 -24.47
C GLY A 94 3.87 -2.98 -25.18
N LEU A 95 4.95 -3.31 -24.47
CA LEU A 95 6.29 -3.43 -25.05
C LEU A 95 6.36 -4.50 -26.14
N ALA A 96 5.60 -5.60 -26.02
CA ALA A 96 5.50 -6.60 -27.08
C ALA A 96 4.79 -6.06 -28.34
N PHE A 97 3.73 -5.27 -28.20
CA PHE A 97 3.12 -4.55 -29.33
C PHE A 97 4.04 -3.50 -29.93
N LEU A 98 4.90 -2.87 -29.12
CA LEU A 98 5.91 -1.96 -29.66
C LEU A 98 6.93 -2.70 -30.54
N GLN A 99 7.33 -3.92 -30.17
CA GLN A 99 8.17 -4.76 -31.03
C GLN A 99 7.46 -5.17 -32.32
N ASP A 100 6.15 -5.44 -32.26
CA ASP A 100 5.35 -5.70 -33.46
C ASP A 100 5.34 -4.48 -34.37
N TYR A 101 5.22 -3.28 -33.80
CA TYR A 101 5.27 -2.04 -34.56
C TYR A 101 6.65 -1.85 -35.22
N PHE A 102 7.75 -2.07 -34.50
CA PHE A 102 9.09 -1.99 -35.06
C PHE A 102 9.34 -3.00 -36.19
N THR A 103 8.76 -4.20 -36.08
CA THR A 103 8.95 -5.27 -37.07
C THR A 103 8.02 -5.11 -38.26
N LYS A 104 6.71 -4.96 -38.01
CA LYS A 104 5.63 -5.04 -39.00
C LYS A 104 5.22 -3.66 -39.53
N LYS A 105 5.62 -2.56 -38.89
CA LYS A 105 5.33 -1.16 -39.27
C LYS A 105 3.84 -0.84 -39.42
N LYS A 106 2.96 -1.65 -38.82
CA LYS A 106 1.51 -1.45 -38.88
C LYS A 106 1.03 -0.57 -37.73
N LEU A 107 0.28 0.47 -38.06
CA LEU A 107 -0.27 1.44 -37.12
C LEU A 107 -1.05 0.81 -35.95
N VAL A 108 -1.78 -0.29 -36.20
CA VAL A 108 -2.57 -0.98 -35.16
C VAL A 108 -1.73 -1.35 -33.94
N PHE A 109 -0.46 -1.72 -34.13
CA PHE A 109 0.44 -2.08 -33.04
C PHE A 109 0.90 -0.87 -32.23
N LEU A 110 1.06 0.29 -32.87
CA LEU A 110 1.34 1.54 -32.17
C LEU A 110 0.13 2.00 -31.34
N ILE A 111 -1.09 1.84 -31.86
CA ILE A 111 -2.33 2.10 -31.12
C ILE A 111 -2.43 1.17 -29.89
N LEU A 112 -2.21 -0.13 -30.07
CA LEU A 112 -2.24 -1.10 -28.98
C LEU A 112 -1.16 -0.82 -27.93
N PHE A 113 0.07 -0.51 -28.35
CA PHE A 113 1.13 -0.06 -27.44
C PHE A 113 0.68 1.18 -26.64
N SER A 114 0.16 2.19 -27.33
CA SER A 114 -0.30 3.43 -26.69
C SER A 114 -1.39 3.14 -25.65
N LEU A 115 -2.42 2.37 -25.99
CA LEU A 115 -3.48 2.00 -25.04
C LEU A 115 -2.93 1.25 -23.82
N CYS A 116 -2.12 0.21 -24.03
CA CYS A 116 -1.53 -0.55 -22.94
C CYS A 116 -0.62 0.30 -22.06
N TRP A 117 0.22 1.14 -22.65
CA TRP A 117 1.14 1.98 -21.90
C TRP A 117 0.43 3.06 -21.07
N GLN A 118 -0.64 3.65 -21.60
CA GLN A 118 -1.45 4.62 -20.85
C GLN A 118 -2.16 3.97 -19.65
N VAL A 119 -2.67 2.75 -19.82
CA VAL A 119 -3.22 1.94 -18.72
C VAL A 119 -2.14 1.66 -17.66
N ALA A 120 -0.94 1.27 -18.10
CA ALA A 120 0.17 0.99 -17.20
C ALA A 120 0.62 2.24 -16.42
N LEU A 121 0.72 3.39 -17.09
CA LEU A 121 1.09 4.68 -16.49
C LEU A 121 0.01 5.18 -15.51
N ALA A 122 -1.27 5.08 -15.86
CA ALA A 122 -2.37 5.47 -14.99
C ALA A 122 -2.48 4.57 -13.73
N ALA A 123 -1.99 3.33 -13.81
CA ALA A 123 -1.88 2.43 -12.67
C ALA A 123 -0.64 2.74 -11.80
N ASN A 124 0.48 3.14 -12.40
CA ASN A 124 1.72 3.43 -11.69
C ASN A 124 2.48 4.63 -12.28
N LEU A 125 2.45 5.75 -11.56
CA LEU A 125 2.97 7.04 -12.00
C LEU A 125 4.49 7.03 -12.25
N ILE A 126 5.25 6.10 -11.65
CA ILE A 126 6.72 6.01 -11.83
C ILE A 126 7.11 5.84 -13.32
N LEU A 127 6.22 5.26 -14.13
CA LEU A 127 6.43 5.06 -15.57
C LEU A 127 6.47 6.37 -16.37
N VAL A 128 6.19 7.52 -15.75
CA VAL A 128 6.37 8.84 -16.34
C VAL A 128 7.82 9.10 -16.76
N VAL A 129 8.79 8.39 -16.15
CA VAL A 129 10.20 8.47 -16.53
C VAL A 129 10.53 7.61 -17.75
N ALA A 130 9.92 6.42 -17.84
CA ALA A 130 10.14 5.50 -18.95
C ALA A 130 9.43 5.93 -20.24
N PHE A 131 8.27 6.57 -20.12
CA PHE A 131 7.45 6.89 -21.28
C PHE A 131 8.08 7.89 -22.27
N PRO A 132 8.70 9.00 -21.83
CA PRO A 132 9.42 9.91 -22.72
C PRO A 132 10.50 9.20 -23.54
N MET A 133 11.24 8.27 -22.93
CA MET A 133 12.26 7.48 -23.63
C MET A 133 11.64 6.61 -24.72
N LEU A 134 10.52 5.95 -24.43
CA LEU A 134 9.81 5.14 -25.43
C LEU A 134 9.25 5.98 -26.58
N LEU A 135 8.68 7.15 -26.28
CA LEU A 135 8.23 8.09 -27.32
C LEU A 135 9.41 8.57 -28.17
N PHE A 136 10.57 8.85 -27.57
CA PHE A 136 11.78 9.17 -28.31
C PHE A 136 12.17 8.05 -29.28
N PHE A 137 12.20 6.79 -28.83
CA PHE A 137 12.47 5.64 -29.70
C PHE A 137 11.45 5.52 -30.85
N ILE A 138 10.16 5.74 -30.58
CA ILE A 138 9.11 5.73 -31.61
C ILE A 138 9.34 6.83 -32.64
N ILE A 139 9.67 8.05 -32.19
CA ILE A 139 9.95 9.19 -33.07
C ILE A 139 11.18 8.88 -33.95
N VAL A 140 12.26 8.40 -33.35
CA VAL A 140 13.49 8.03 -34.07
C VAL A 140 13.22 6.92 -35.10
N PHE A 141 12.46 5.89 -34.74
CA PHE A 141 12.02 4.82 -35.65
C PHE A 141 11.19 5.38 -36.81
N GLN A 142 10.23 6.26 -36.51
CA GLN A 142 9.34 6.84 -37.50
C GLN A 142 10.08 7.76 -38.48
N PHE A 143 11.06 8.55 -38.04
CA PHE A 143 11.91 9.33 -38.94
C PHE A 143 12.75 8.41 -39.84
N ARG A 144 13.41 7.41 -39.25
CA ARG A 144 14.25 6.45 -39.96
C ARG A 144 13.51 5.73 -41.09
N HIS A 145 12.24 5.39 -40.87
CA HIS A 145 11.41 4.68 -41.85
C HIS A 145 10.40 5.58 -42.59
N ARG A 146 10.55 6.91 -42.52
CA ARG A 146 9.67 7.89 -43.20
C ARG A 146 8.19 7.76 -42.85
N LEU A 147 7.89 7.28 -41.65
CA LEU A 147 6.53 7.14 -41.10
C LEU A 147 6.09 8.37 -40.31
N PHE A 148 7.02 9.25 -39.93
CA PHE A 148 6.78 10.35 -38.99
C PHE A 148 5.70 11.33 -39.47
N PHE A 149 5.76 11.75 -40.74
CA PHE A 149 4.82 12.74 -41.30
C PHE A 149 3.43 12.17 -41.65
N ASN A 150 3.16 10.92 -41.32
CA ASN A 150 1.80 10.39 -41.42
C ASN A 150 0.91 11.08 -40.38
N ILE A 151 -0.19 11.68 -40.82
CA ILE A 151 -1.10 12.45 -39.95
C ILE A 151 -1.59 11.64 -38.74
N VAL A 152 -1.85 10.35 -38.91
CA VAL A 152 -2.34 9.49 -37.82
C VAL A 152 -1.22 9.22 -36.80
N ASN A 153 0.02 9.05 -37.25
CA ASN A 153 1.18 8.93 -36.34
C ASN A 153 1.39 10.22 -35.55
N LEU A 154 1.28 11.38 -36.20
CA LEU A 154 1.40 12.69 -35.54
C LEU A 154 0.29 12.90 -34.51
N LEU A 155 -0.96 12.56 -34.84
CA LEU A 155 -2.08 12.65 -33.91
C LEU A 155 -1.90 11.72 -32.71
N LEU A 156 -1.44 10.49 -32.92
CA LEU A 156 -1.14 9.56 -31.82
C LEU A 156 0.02 10.06 -30.96
N LEU A 157 1.09 10.58 -31.55
CA LEU A 157 2.20 11.15 -30.79
C LEU A 157 1.73 12.36 -29.97
N ALA A 158 0.99 13.29 -30.58
CA ALA A 158 0.44 14.45 -29.89
C ALA A 158 -0.49 14.05 -28.73
N PHE A 159 -1.34 13.04 -28.94
CA PHE A 159 -2.21 12.48 -27.90
C PHE A 159 -1.40 11.89 -26.73
N ASN A 160 -0.40 11.05 -27.01
CA ASN A 160 0.45 10.46 -25.98
C ASN A 160 1.26 11.51 -25.23
N SER A 161 1.83 12.50 -25.94
CA SER A 161 2.56 13.61 -25.35
C SER A 161 1.67 14.49 -24.46
N LYS A 162 0.41 14.76 -24.87
CA LYS A 162 -0.55 15.53 -24.05
C LYS A 162 -0.88 14.83 -22.74
N ILE A 163 -1.13 13.51 -22.78
CA ILE A 163 -1.40 12.73 -21.57
C ILE A 163 -0.15 12.66 -20.69
N LEU A 164 1.01 12.38 -21.27
CA LEU A 164 2.29 12.36 -20.55
C LEU A 164 2.56 13.69 -19.85
N TYR A 165 2.36 14.82 -20.54
CA TYR A 165 2.49 16.15 -19.94
C TYR A 165 1.58 16.34 -18.72
N SER A 166 0.34 15.83 -18.79
CA SER A 166 -0.60 15.88 -17.67
C SER A 166 -0.10 15.08 -16.46
N TRP A 167 0.46 13.88 -16.69
CA TRP A 167 1.06 13.07 -15.63
C TRP A 167 2.35 13.67 -15.06
N ILE A 168 3.20 14.28 -15.91
CA ILE A 168 4.40 15.00 -15.45
C ILE A 168 3.99 16.14 -14.52
N LYS A 169 2.99 16.95 -14.91
CA LYS A 169 2.45 18.02 -14.06
C LYS A 169 1.94 17.47 -12.73
N PHE A 170 1.27 16.31 -12.75
CA PHE A 170 0.82 15.64 -11.53
C PHE A 170 1.98 15.14 -10.65
N SER A 171 3.06 14.63 -11.23
CA SER A 171 4.28 14.27 -10.49
C SER A 171 4.95 15.48 -9.84
N PHE A 172 5.02 16.62 -10.52
CA PHE A 172 5.55 17.85 -9.94
C PHE A 172 4.68 18.39 -8.80
N PHE A 173 3.35 18.26 -8.90
CA PHE A 173 2.45 18.55 -7.78
C PHE A 173 2.81 17.72 -6.53
N TYR A 174 3.10 16.43 -6.68
CA TYR A 174 3.59 15.62 -5.55
C TYR A 174 4.95 16.07 -5.02
N LYS A 175 5.85 16.49 -5.91
CA LYS A 175 7.16 17.02 -5.53
C LYS A 175 7.04 18.27 -4.66
N GLU A 176 6.23 19.23 -5.09
CA GLU A 176 6.00 20.51 -4.40
C GLU A 176 5.44 20.32 -2.98
N HIS A 177 4.68 19.23 -2.76
CA HIS A 177 4.12 18.87 -1.46
C HIS A 177 5.02 17.90 -0.66
N GLY A 178 6.28 17.70 -1.07
CA GLY A 178 7.24 16.85 -0.37
C GLY A 178 6.86 15.36 -0.31
N SER A 179 5.93 14.92 -1.17
CA SER A 179 5.37 13.56 -1.10
C SER A 179 6.15 12.54 -1.93
N LEU A 180 7.05 12.95 -2.83
CA LEU A 180 7.98 12.07 -3.55
C LEU A 180 9.15 11.62 -2.64
N ASP A 181 8.80 11.01 -1.51
CA ASP A 181 9.70 10.69 -0.40
C ASP A 181 10.23 9.24 -0.40
N SER A 182 9.73 8.38 -1.29
CA SER A 182 10.18 6.98 -1.41
C SER A 182 11.66 6.89 -1.79
N GLY A 183 12.44 6.08 -1.07
CA GLY A 183 13.88 5.87 -1.32
C GLY A 183 14.80 6.85 -0.63
N ILE A 184 14.97 6.68 0.69
CA ILE A 184 15.84 7.54 1.49
C ILE A 184 17.30 7.09 1.39
N GLY A 185 18.18 8.01 1.00
CA GLY A 185 19.64 7.81 1.00
C GLY A 185 20.29 8.19 -0.32
N ASP A 186 21.62 8.31 -0.30
CA ASP A 186 22.40 8.76 -1.45
C ASP A 186 23.08 7.60 -2.21
N ASP A 187 23.11 6.40 -1.63
CA ASP A 187 23.66 5.20 -2.27
C ASP A 187 22.62 4.55 -3.18
N TYR A 188 22.73 4.81 -4.48
CA TYR A 188 21.81 4.28 -5.48
C TYR A 188 21.79 2.74 -5.53
N TRP A 189 22.93 2.07 -5.29
CA TRP A 189 23.00 0.61 -5.27
C TRP A 189 22.18 0.03 -4.12
N GLN A 190 22.38 0.57 -2.91
CA GLN A 190 21.66 0.13 -1.72
C GLN A 190 20.17 0.44 -1.82
N VAL A 191 19.83 1.67 -2.21
CA VAL A 191 18.44 2.16 -2.23
C VAL A 191 17.61 1.47 -3.30
N SER A 192 18.14 1.27 -4.52
CA SER A 192 17.34 0.73 -5.63
C SER A 192 17.54 -0.75 -5.91
N PHE A 193 18.79 -1.19 -6.06
CA PHE A 193 19.05 -2.53 -6.58
C PHE A 193 19.07 -3.57 -5.47
N LYS A 194 19.71 -3.26 -4.33
CA LYS A 194 19.74 -4.17 -3.18
C LYS A 194 18.36 -4.36 -2.56
N SER A 195 17.62 -3.27 -2.37
CA SER A 195 16.23 -3.30 -1.89
C SER A 195 15.32 -4.10 -2.84
N LEU A 196 15.45 -3.89 -4.16
CA LEU A 196 14.70 -4.64 -5.17
C LEU A 196 15.10 -6.13 -5.21
N MET A 197 16.37 -6.48 -5.02
CA MET A 197 16.81 -7.88 -4.92
C MET A 197 16.19 -8.56 -3.71
N LEU A 198 16.23 -7.91 -2.54
CA LEU A 198 15.59 -8.41 -1.33
C LEU A 198 14.08 -8.60 -1.54
N LEU A 199 13.44 -7.65 -2.22
CA LEU A 199 12.01 -7.71 -2.54
C LEU A 199 11.70 -8.85 -3.52
N ILE A 200 12.41 -8.98 -4.65
CA ILE A 200 12.04 -9.98 -5.67
C ILE A 200 12.50 -11.39 -5.30
N PHE A 201 13.68 -11.53 -4.71
CA PHE A 201 14.30 -12.83 -4.48
C PHE A 201 14.36 -13.24 -3.01
N GLY A 202 13.93 -12.37 -2.09
CA GLY A 202 13.97 -12.64 -0.65
C GLY A 202 15.39 -12.64 -0.07
N THR A 203 16.39 -12.21 -0.84
CA THR A 203 17.79 -12.20 -0.42
C THR A 203 18.56 -11.07 -1.10
N ASP A 204 19.47 -10.47 -0.35
CA ASP A 204 20.43 -9.47 -0.79
C ASP A 204 21.86 -9.85 -0.36
N LEU A 205 22.13 -11.14 -0.14
CA LEU A 205 23.44 -11.61 0.32
C LEU A 205 24.55 -11.19 -0.66
N PRO A 206 25.78 -10.89 -0.18
CA PRO A 206 26.85 -10.37 -1.02
C PRO A 206 27.17 -11.22 -2.26
N TRP A 207 27.13 -12.55 -2.14
CA TRP A 207 27.38 -13.46 -3.28
C TRP A 207 26.32 -13.31 -4.38
N PHE A 208 25.07 -13.05 -4.00
CA PHE A 208 23.96 -12.86 -4.94
C PHE A 208 24.08 -11.51 -5.65
N GLN A 209 24.44 -10.46 -4.90
CA GLN A 209 24.75 -9.15 -5.48
C GLN A 209 25.87 -9.25 -6.53
N VAL A 210 26.98 -9.92 -6.18
CA VAL A 210 28.11 -10.14 -7.10
C VAL A 210 27.66 -10.93 -8.34
N LEU A 211 26.83 -11.96 -8.17
CA LEU A 211 26.28 -12.71 -9.30
C LEU A 211 25.50 -11.80 -10.27
N ILE A 212 24.61 -10.94 -9.76
CA ILE A 212 23.84 -10.01 -10.60
C ILE A 212 24.74 -8.99 -11.29
N ILE A 213 25.77 -8.47 -10.60
CA ILE A 213 26.75 -7.54 -11.19
C ILE A 213 27.53 -8.23 -12.31
N VAL A 214 28.00 -9.46 -12.09
CA VAL A 214 28.75 -10.24 -13.09
C VAL A 214 27.89 -10.54 -14.31
N ILE A 215 26.64 -11.01 -14.11
CA ILE A 215 25.69 -11.25 -15.20
C ILE A 215 25.44 -9.96 -15.98
N SER A 216 25.16 -8.85 -15.29
CA SER A 216 24.91 -7.55 -15.92
C SER A 216 26.14 -7.06 -16.71
N SER A 217 27.33 -7.24 -16.17
CA SER A 217 28.59 -6.88 -16.82
C SER A 217 28.83 -7.71 -18.09
N ILE A 218 28.58 -9.02 -18.04
CA ILE A 218 28.68 -9.91 -19.21
C ILE A 218 27.67 -9.51 -20.30
N ILE A 219 26.42 -9.22 -19.91
CA ILE A 219 25.39 -8.74 -20.83
C ILE A 219 25.85 -7.44 -21.52
N ILE A 220 26.37 -6.48 -20.75
CA ILE A 220 26.90 -5.20 -21.27
C ILE A 220 28.01 -5.48 -22.28
N LEU A 221 29.04 -6.24 -21.89
CA LEU A 221 30.21 -6.50 -22.73
C LEU A 221 29.85 -7.21 -24.03
N ILE A 222 29.01 -8.25 -23.98
CA ILE A 222 28.62 -9.01 -25.18
C ILE A 222 27.67 -8.21 -26.06
N THR A 223 26.74 -7.45 -25.47
CA THR A 223 25.83 -6.59 -26.25
C THR A 223 26.61 -5.50 -26.97
N LEU A 224 27.56 -4.85 -26.30
CA LEU A 224 28.47 -3.89 -26.94
C LEU A 224 29.30 -4.55 -28.04
N PHE A 225 29.90 -5.72 -27.78
CA PHE A 225 30.66 -6.46 -28.79
C PHE A 225 29.82 -6.78 -30.04
N LYS A 226 28.59 -7.27 -29.87
CA LYS A 226 27.66 -7.53 -30.97
C LYS A 226 27.25 -6.26 -31.70
N PHE A 227 27.01 -5.18 -30.96
CA PHE A 227 26.68 -3.87 -31.55
C PHE A 227 27.77 -3.36 -32.49
N PHE A 228 29.04 -3.48 -32.09
CA PHE A 228 30.18 -3.07 -32.92
C PHE A 228 30.48 -4.06 -34.06
N LYS A 229 30.23 -5.36 -33.87
CA LYS A 229 30.47 -6.39 -34.89
C LYS A 229 29.46 -6.35 -36.03
N ASP A 230 28.19 -6.04 -35.76
CA ASP A 230 27.10 -6.02 -36.76
C ASP A 230 27.09 -4.75 -37.63
N HIS A 231 28.26 -4.11 -37.84
CA HIS A 231 28.48 -2.94 -38.70
C HIS A 231 27.55 -1.73 -38.45
N LEU A 232 27.15 -1.47 -37.20
CA LEU A 232 26.46 -0.23 -36.79
C LEU A 232 25.22 0.12 -37.64
N SER A 233 24.45 -0.88 -38.08
CA SER A 233 23.18 -0.57 -38.76
C SER A 233 22.22 0.09 -37.76
N PHE A 234 21.70 1.27 -38.09
CA PHE A 234 20.79 2.03 -37.22
C PHE A 234 19.53 1.23 -36.88
N ASP A 235 19.10 0.34 -37.77
CA ASP A 235 17.94 -0.54 -37.58
C ASP A 235 18.17 -1.60 -36.47
N SER A 236 19.43 -1.88 -36.11
CA SER A 236 19.77 -2.76 -34.98
C SER A 236 19.27 -2.23 -33.64
N LEU A 237 19.14 -0.90 -33.47
CA LEU A 237 18.66 -0.26 -32.23
C LEU A 237 17.23 -0.68 -31.86
N PHE A 238 16.43 -1.09 -32.85
CA PHE A 238 15.04 -1.51 -32.66
C PHE A 238 14.89 -3.02 -32.51
N LYS A 239 15.97 -3.81 -32.66
CA LYS A 239 15.94 -5.24 -32.34
C LYS A 239 15.76 -5.41 -30.83
N PRO A 240 14.97 -6.38 -30.36
CA PRO A 240 14.67 -6.56 -28.93
C PRO A 240 15.90 -6.56 -28.02
N GLN A 241 16.97 -7.26 -28.41
CA GLN A 241 18.21 -7.34 -27.62
C GLN A 241 18.81 -5.96 -27.31
N PHE A 242 18.95 -5.09 -28.31
CA PHE A 242 19.54 -3.77 -28.13
C PHE A 242 18.54 -2.79 -27.53
N PHE A 243 17.28 -2.85 -27.95
CA PHE A 243 16.24 -1.97 -27.45
C PHE A 243 16.06 -2.07 -25.94
N TYR A 244 15.86 -3.28 -25.41
CA TYR A 244 15.65 -3.46 -23.96
C TYR A 244 16.91 -3.16 -23.15
N PHE A 245 18.09 -3.46 -23.69
CA PHE A 245 19.36 -3.08 -23.08
C PHE A 245 19.51 -1.56 -22.93
N ILE A 246 19.28 -0.81 -24.02
CA ILE A 246 19.38 0.66 -24.00
C ILE A 246 18.31 1.25 -23.09
N MET A 247 17.09 0.71 -23.09
CA MET A 247 16.05 1.13 -22.15
C MET A 247 16.46 0.92 -20.70
N LEU A 248 17.03 -0.24 -20.35
CA LEU A 248 17.49 -0.52 -18.99
C LEU A 248 18.57 0.48 -18.54
N ILE A 249 19.65 0.63 -19.32
CA ILE A 249 20.74 1.55 -19.01
C ILE A 249 20.25 3.00 -18.97
N GLY A 250 19.42 3.40 -19.93
CA GLY A 250 18.86 4.74 -19.98
C GLY A 250 17.96 5.05 -18.79
N LEU A 251 17.22 4.07 -18.26
CA LEU A 251 16.43 4.23 -17.04
C LEU A 251 17.33 4.35 -15.80
N VAL A 252 18.37 3.53 -15.69
CA VAL A 252 19.34 3.63 -14.59
C VAL A 252 19.95 5.04 -14.57
N LEU A 253 20.38 5.53 -15.74
CA LEU A 253 20.91 6.87 -15.90
C LEU A 253 19.86 7.95 -15.64
N ALA A 254 18.63 7.80 -16.13
CA ALA A 254 17.58 8.79 -15.95
C ALA A 254 17.29 9.06 -14.48
N PHE A 255 17.18 8.02 -13.64
CA PHE A 255 16.96 8.18 -12.20
C PHE A 255 18.20 8.72 -11.48
N TYR A 256 19.41 8.38 -11.92
CA TYR A 256 20.64 9.01 -11.45
C TYR A 256 20.63 10.53 -11.70
N LEU A 257 20.32 10.94 -12.93
CA LEU A 257 20.24 12.35 -13.33
C LEU A 257 19.08 13.07 -12.63
N GLN A 258 17.95 12.42 -12.38
CA GLN A 258 16.83 13.01 -11.64
C GLN A 258 17.19 13.30 -10.18
N LYS A 259 17.92 12.42 -9.50
CA LYS A 259 18.42 12.72 -8.15
C LYS A 259 19.38 13.91 -8.19
N MET A 260 20.31 13.92 -9.13
CA MET A 260 21.31 15.00 -9.23
C MET A 260 20.72 16.37 -9.59
N TYR A 261 19.78 16.43 -10.54
CA TYR A 261 19.28 17.71 -11.07
C TYR A 261 17.93 18.13 -10.50
N LEU A 262 17.09 17.18 -10.09
CA LEU A 262 15.75 17.46 -9.58
C LEU A 262 15.61 17.13 -8.09
N ASP A 263 16.64 16.61 -7.43
CA ASP A 263 16.58 16.12 -6.04
C ASP A 263 15.37 15.20 -5.79
N VAL A 264 15.12 14.31 -6.75
CA VAL A 264 14.11 13.25 -6.64
C VAL A 264 14.81 11.99 -6.15
N ASN A 265 14.26 11.35 -5.11
CA ASN A 265 14.82 10.14 -4.52
C ASN A 265 14.89 8.96 -5.51
N TYR A 266 15.82 8.05 -5.25
CA TYR A 266 15.97 6.84 -6.04
C TYR A 266 14.79 5.88 -5.82
N PRO A 267 14.35 5.12 -6.83
CA PRO A 267 13.27 4.15 -6.66
C PRO A 267 13.68 3.04 -5.70
N GLU A 268 13.04 2.96 -4.53
CA GLU A 268 13.25 1.90 -3.53
C GLU A 268 12.18 0.81 -3.61
N ASP A 269 12.58 -0.43 -3.31
CA ASP A 269 11.71 -1.61 -3.25
C ASP A 269 10.80 -1.71 -4.50
N ARG A 270 9.49 -1.77 -4.25
CA ARG A 270 8.40 -1.91 -5.22
C ARG A 270 8.32 -0.77 -6.24
N THR A 271 8.91 0.39 -5.95
CA THR A 271 8.92 1.49 -6.94
C THR A 271 9.93 1.20 -8.06
N GLY A 272 10.93 0.35 -7.82
CA GLY A 272 11.91 -0.10 -8.81
C GLY A 272 11.49 -1.31 -9.68
N LEU A 273 10.25 -1.82 -9.58
CA LEU A 273 9.83 -3.05 -10.28
C LEU A 273 9.98 -3.01 -11.81
N PHE A 274 9.98 -1.82 -12.42
CA PHE A 274 10.24 -1.68 -13.85
C PHE A 274 11.69 -2.06 -14.21
N PHE A 275 12.67 -1.86 -13.31
CA PHE A 275 14.04 -2.32 -13.53
C PHE A 275 14.10 -3.83 -13.68
N TYR A 276 13.36 -4.55 -12.82
CA TYR A 276 13.25 -6.01 -12.92
C TYR A 276 12.68 -6.42 -14.29
N LEU A 277 11.58 -5.80 -14.76
CA LEU A 277 10.99 -6.13 -16.05
C LEU A 277 11.98 -5.91 -17.21
N PHE A 278 12.64 -4.75 -17.27
CA PHE A 278 13.63 -4.48 -18.33
C PHE A 278 14.87 -5.35 -18.21
N PHE A 279 15.30 -5.70 -17.00
CA PHE A 279 16.39 -6.66 -16.76
C PHE A 279 16.03 -8.05 -17.28
N VAL A 280 14.84 -8.57 -16.95
CA VAL A 280 14.37 -9.89 -17.42
C VAL A 280 14.30 -9.94 -18.93
N LEU A 281 13.75 -8.91 -19.59
CA LEU A 281 13.71 -8.84 -21.04
C LEU A 281 15.11 -8.80 -21.66
N THR A 282 15.99 -7.94 -21.12
CA THR A 282 17.39 -7.85 -21.58
C THR A 282 18.12 -9.18 -21.43
N PHE A 283 17.99 -9.82 -20.27
CA PHE A 283 18.62 -11.11 -19.98
C PHE A 283 18.07 -12.22 -20.87
N THR A 284 16.76 -12.26 -21.10
CA THR A 284 16.12 -13.26 -21.98
C THR A 284 16.65 -13.17 -23.40
N PHE A 285 16.67 -11.97 -23.99
CA PHE A 285 17.18 -11.78 -25.36
C PHE A 285 18.69 -11.96 -25.46
N PHE A 286 19.43 -11.66 -24.39
CA PHE A 286 20.83 -12.03 -24.30
C PHE A 286 21.02 -13.55 -24.38
N ILE A 287 20.24 -14.33 -23.63
CA ILE A 287 20.29 -15.80 -23.66
C ILE A 287 19.85 -16.36 -25.02
N ASP A 288 18.83 -15.79 -25.65
CA ASP A 288 18.37 -16.20 -27.00
C ASP A 288 19.49 -16.09 -28.04
N SER A 289 20.42 -15.16 -27.79
CA SER A 289 21.56 -14.86 -28.66
C SER A 289 22.75 -15.81 -28.49
N LEU A 290 22.65 -16.77 -27.55
CA LEU A 290 23.64 -17.81 -27.27
C LEU A 290 23.13 -19.19 -27.73
N THR A 291 23.99 -20.21 -27.67
CA THR A 291 23.61 -21.58 -28.08
C THR A 291 22.95 -22.36 -26.95
N ASP A 292 21.87 -23.10 -27.26
CA ASP A 292 21.14 -23.92 -26.27
C ASP A 292 22.03 -24.96 -25.58
N ARG A 293 23.09 -25.46 -26.23
CA ARG A 293 24.04 -26.38 -25.61
C ARG A 293 24.67 -25.81 -24.33
N VAL A 294 24.83 -24.48 -24.26
CA VAL A 294 25.39 -23.78 -23.10
C VAL A 294 24.29 -23.30 -22.16
N THR A 295 23.17 -22.79 -22.71
CA THR A 295 22.17 -22.05 -21.91
C THR A 295 21.03 -22.91 -21.38
N LEU A 296 20.70 -24.02 -22.04
CA LEU A 296 19.59 -24.89 -21.63
C LEU A 296 19.78 -25.51 -20.24
N PRO A 297 20.98 -26.02 -19.86
CA PRO A 297 21.20 -26.50 -18.49
C PRO A 297 20.94 -25.41 -17.44
N SER A 298 21.44 -24.20 -17.66
CA SER A 298 21.19 -23.07 -16.74
C SER A 298 19.72 -22.68 -16.67
N ALA A 299 19.01 -22.70 -17.80
CA ALA A 299 17.58 -22.42 -17.84
C ALA A 299 16.76 -23.47 -17.06
N ILE A 300 17.09 -24.76 -17.22
CA ILE A 300 16.44 -25.86 -16.48
C ILE A 300 16.76 -25.77 -14.99
N THR A 301 18.01 -25.45 -14.61
CA THR A 301 18.39 -25.22 -13.21
C THR A 301 17.62 -24.07 -12.61
N LEU A 302 17.51 -22.93 -13.30
CA LEU A 302 16.73 -21.78 -12.85
C LEU A 302 15.24 -22.13 -12.68
N LEU A 303 14.66 -22.84 -13.65
CA LEU A 303 13.28 -23.32 -13.59
C LEU A 303 13.07 -24.23 -12.37
N SER A 304 13.93 -25.23 -12.21
CA SER A 304 13.85 -26.20 -11.12
C SER A 304 13.99 -25.52 -9.76
N ALA A 305 14.99 -24.63 -9.61
CA ALA A 305 15.18 -23.85 -8.39
C ALA A 305 13.99 -22.94 -8.09
N SER A 306 13.40 -22.32 -9.11
CA SER A 306 12.23 -21.44 -8.94
C SER A 306 10.98 -22.24 -8.58
N VAL A 307 10.75 -23.40 -9.18
CA VAL A 307 9.64 -24.31 -8.82
C VAL A 307 9.80 -24.81 -7.38
N VAL A 308 11.01 -25.23 -7.00
CA VAL A 308 11.32 -25.66 -5.63
C VAL A 308 11.07 -24.52 -4.65
N TYR A 309 11.61 -23.33 -4.92
CA TYR A 309 11.39 -22.15 -4.08
C TYR A 309 9.91 -21.78 -4.00
N PHE A 310 9.18 -21.84 -5.11
CA PHE A 310 7.74 -21.59 -5.16
C PHE A 310 6.98 -22.58 -4.26
N ILE A 311 7.26 -23.89 -4.35
CA ILE A 311 6.61 -24.91 -3.52
C ILE A 311 6.88 -24.68 -2.03
N PHE A 312 8.12 -24.33 -1.66
CA PHE A 312 8.49 -24.09 -0.26
C PHE A 312 8.01 -22.74 0.28
N SER A 313 7.85 -21.73 -0.58
CA SER A 313 7.42 -20.38 -0.19
C SER A 313 5.90 -20.19 -0.29
N PHE A 314 5.22 -21.09 -0.99
CA PHE A 314 3.78 -21.06 -1.18
C PHE A 314 3.06 -21.01 0.16
N ASN A 315 2.26 -19.97 0.34
CA ASN A 315 1.47 -19.79 1.53
C ASN A 315 0.17 -19.05 1.18
N LEU A 316 -0.90 -19.37 1.89
CA LEU A 316 -2.23 -18.78 1.70
C LEU A 316 -2.62 -17.83 2.84
N THR A 317 -1.69 -17.56 3.76
CA THR A 317 -1.98 -16.92 5.04
C THR A 317 -1.38 -15.52 5.16
N TYR A 318 -0.29 -15.23 4.46
CA TYR A 318 0.39 -13.94 4.53
C TYR A 318 1.01 -13.52 3.19
N PHE A 319 1.16 -12.21 3.04
CA PHE A 319 1.96 -11.63 1.98
C PHE A 319 3.44 -11.77 2.32
N THR A 320 4.31 -12.10 1.37
CA THR A 320 5.72 -12.43 1.68
C THR A 320 6.54 -11.26 2.20
N HIS A 321 6.19 -10.03 1.82
CA HIS A 321 6.91 -8.86 2.30
C HIS A 321 6.36 -8.26 3.57
N TRP A 322 7.23 -7.50 4.22
CA TRP A 322 6.92 -6.82 5.46
C TRP A 322 5.86 -5.74 5.27
N PHE A 323 4.60 -6.14 5.48
CA PHE A 323 3.52 -5.22 5.74
C PHE A 323 3.32 -5.10 7.23
N TYR A 324 3.84 -3.99 7.78
CA TYR A 324 3.71 -3.54 9.17
C TYR A 324 2.28 -3.55 9.73
N HIS A 325 1.24 -3.81 8.92
CA HIS A 325 -0.14 -3.42 9.21
C HIS A 325 -1.13 -4.58 9.23
N ILE A 326 -0.69 -5.82 8.94
CA ILE A 326 -1.62 -6.96 8.86
C ILE A 326 -2.06 -7.38 10.27
N THR A 327 -3.37 -7.41 10.48
CA THR A 327 -4.00 -8.07 11.63
C THR A 327 -4.49 -9.44 11.15
N PRO A 328 -4.00 -10.57 11.70
CA PRO A 328 -4.47 -11.88 11.28
C PRO A 328 -5.97 -12.06 11.57
N LYS A 329 -6.71 -12.71 10.66
CA LYS A 329 -8.15 -12.96 10.83
C LYS A 329 -8.47 -13.72 12.13
N LYS A 330 -7.55 -14.60 12.56
CA LYS A 330 -7.67 -15.35 13.82
C LYS A 330 -7.77 -14.42 15.04
N ILE A 331 -7.03 -13.32 15.07
CA ILE A 331 -7.08 -12.32 16.16
C ILE A 331 -8.47 -11.68 16.22
N TYR A 332 -9.02 -11.27 15.08
CA TYR A 332 -10.37 -10.70 15.01
C TYR A 332 -11.44 -11.71 15.41
N THR A 333 -11.35 -12.96 14.93
CA THR A 333 -12.30 -14.03 15.27
C THR A 333 -12.28 -14.33 16.78
N GLN A 334 -11.09 -14.36 17.38
CA GLN A 334 -10.95 -14.55 18.83
C GLN A 334 -11.59 -13.40 19.63
N LEU A 335 -11.47 -12.16 19.17
CA LEU A 335 -12.18 -11.02 19.78
C LEU A 335 -13.71 -11.15 19.67
N GLN A 336 -14.23 -11.67 18.56
CA GLN A 336 -15.66 -11.97 18.42
C GLN A 336 -16.12 -13.05 19.40
N ASP A 337 -15.32 -14.08 19.61
CA ASP A 337 -15.63 -15.13 20.59
C ASP A 337 -15.62 -14.59 22.02
N GLU A 338 -14.68 -13.70 22.34
CA GLU A 338 -14.66 -13.00 23.62
C GLU A 338 -15.90 -12.10 23.81
N TYR A 339 -16.32 -11.38 22.77
CA TYR A 339 -17.55 -10.57 22.82
C TYR A 339 -18.78 -11.45 23.07
N LYS A 340 -18.89 -12.60 22.40
CA LYS A 340 -19.99 -13.56 22.61
C LYS A 340 -19.99 -14.15 24.02
N LYS A 341 -18.84 -14.29 24.66
CA LYS A 341 -18.75 -14.77 26.06
C LYS A 341 -19.17 -13.68 27.06
N GLU A 342 -18.69 -12.45 26.86
CA GLU A 342 -18.94 -11.37 27.81
C GLU A 342 -20.28 -10.66 27.58
N GLN A 343 -20.88 -10.79 26.39
CA GLN A 343 -22.13 -10.15 25.97
C GLN A 343 -22.14 -8.63 26.23
N ARG A 344 -20.96 -8.01 26.14
CA ARG A 344 -20.76 -6.57 26.35
C ARG A 344 -19.69 -6.04 25.42
N LEU A 345 -19.85 -4.78 25.02
CA LEU A 345 -18.83 -4.07 24.25
C LEU A 345 -17.62 -3.76 25.14
N PHE A 346 -16.43 -4.09 24.64
CA PHE A 346 -15.15 -3.86 25.31
C PHE A 346 -14.26 -2.93 24.47
N THR A 347 -13.29 -2.30 25.12
CA THR A 347 -12.30 -1.45 24.43
C THR A 347 -11.10 -2.26 23.95
N LEU A 348 -10.56 -1.90 22.78
CA LEU A 348 -9.40 -2.55 22.16
C LEU A 348 -8.35 -1.51 21.82
N GLY A 349 -7.17 -1.59 22.44
CA GLY A 349 -6.02 -0.75 22.10
C GLY A 349 -5.14 -1.39 21.02
N GLY A 350 -4.52 -0.57 20.17
CA GLY A 350 -3.50 -1.04 19.25
C GLY A 350 -2.77 0.09 18.55
N PHE A 351 -1.64 -0.22 17.92
CA PHE A 351 -0.86 0.77 17.19
C PHE A 351 -1.65 1.32 15.99
N SER A 352 -1.56 2.63 15.75
CA SER A 352 -2.38 3.39 14.78
C SER A 352 -2.42 2.76 13.39
N TYR A 353 -1.29 2.28 12.91
CA TYR A 353 -1.16 1.58 11.64
C TYR A 353 -2.01 0.31 11.45
N ARG A 354 -2.54 -0.29 12.51
CA ARG A 354 -3.40 -1.49 12.43
C ARG A 354 -4.89 -1.16 12.40
N GLU A 355 -5.24 0.11 12.62
CA GLU A 355 -6.61 0.59 12.73
C GLU A 355 -7.40 0.27 11.46
N MET A 356 -6.87 0.59 10.28
CA MET A 356 -7.58 0.36 9.02
C MET A 356 -7.84 -1.13 8.74
N THR A 357 -6.88 -2.02 9.06
CA THR A 357 -7.07 -3.44 8.80
C THR A 357 -8.07 -4.07 9.76
N TYR A 358 -8.06 -3.66 11.03
CA TYR A 358 -9.07 -4.04 12.00
C TYR A 358 -10.44 -3.46 11.64
N ALA A 359 -10.53 -2.17 11.35
CA ALA A 359 -11.76 -1.46 10.99
C ALA A 359 -12.43 -2.11 9.78
N PHE A 360 -11.66 -2.50 8.76
CA PHE A 360 -12.22 -3.23 7.62
C PHE A 360 -12.78 -4.62 7.98
N MET A 361 -12.14 -5.36 8.90
CA MET A 361 -12.72 -6.61 9.39
C MET A 361 -14.00 -6.37 10.18
N ASN A 362 -14.01 -5.33 11.00
CA ASN A 362 -15.16 -4.95 11.80
C ASN A 362 -16.34 -4.47 10.96
N TYR A 363 -16.09 -3.60 9.98
CA TYR A 363 -17.04 -3.18 8.94
C TYR A 363 -17.74 -4.37 8.29
N ARG A 364 -16.96 -5.40 7.91
CA ARG A 364 -17.51 -6.61 7.27
C ARG A 364 -18.27 -7.53 8.21
N ALA A 365 -18.12 -7.33 9.52
CA ALA A 365 -18.86 -8.00 10.57
C ALA A 365 -19.94 -7.07 11.18
N ASP A 366 -20.45 -6.11 10.40
CA ASP A 366 -21.50 -5.16 10.76
C ASP A 366 -21.17 -4.34 12.03
N ALA A 367 -19.89 -4.01 12.17
CA ALA A 367 -19.34 -3.27 13.31
C ALA A 367 -19.69 -3.89 14.68
N MET A 368 -19.70 -5.23 14.76
CA MET A 368 -20.00 -5.99 15.98
C MET A 368 -19.11 -5.63 17.19
N LEU A 369 -17.85 -5.26 16.95
CA LEU A 369 -16.90 -4.90 18.00
C LEU A 369 -16.66 -3.40 18.05
N ASN A 370 -16.11 -2.91 19.17
CA ASN A 370 -15.74 -1.51 19.27
C ASN A 370 -14.60 -1.19 18.29
N PRO A 371 -14.57 0.01 17.69
CA PRO A 371 -13.40 0.49 16.98
C PRO A 371 -12.14 0.39 17.86
N MET A 372 -11.01 0.08 17.22
CA MET A 372 -9.73 0.01 17.91
C MET A 372 -9.27 1.41 18.27
N ASP A 373 -8.78 1.63 19.48
CA ASP A 373 -8.08 2.84 19.87
C ASP A 373 -6.68 2.88 19.22
N PRO A 374 -6.43 3.77 18.23
CA PRO A 374 -5.20 3.82 17.45
C PRO A 374 -4.13 4.65 18.16
N ALA A 375 -3.59 4.15 19.27
CA ALA A 375 -2.56 4.87 20.03
C ALA A 375 -1.16 4.71 19.41
N GLU A 376 -0.39 5.80 19.31
CA GLU A 376 1.03 5.77 18.89
C GLU A 376 1.92 5.06 19.91
N THR A 377 1.51 5.02 21.17
CA THR A 377 2.16 4.23 22.21
C THR A 377 1.12 3.38 22.91
N MET A 378 1.51 2.19 23.36
CA MET A 378 0.60 1.30 24.06
C MET A 378 0.18 1.90 25.41
N HIS A 379 -1.13 2.05 25.60
CA HIS A 379 -1.74 2.50 26.85
C HIS A 379 -2.37 1.30 27.54
N MET A 380 -2.26 1.23 28.87
CA MET A 380 -2.84 0.15 29.66
C MET A 380 -4.29 0.45 30.08
N ASN A 381 -5.04 1.17 29.23
CA ASN A 381 -6.39 1.70 29.52
C ASN A 381 -7.53 0.96 28.81
N CYS A 382 -7.25 -0.08 28.03
CA CYS A 382 -8.24 -0.86 27.28
C CYS A 382 -8.49 -2.25 27.90
N ASP A 383 -9.68 -2.83 27.71
CA ASP A 383 -9.96 -4.21 28.16
C ASP A 383 -9.10 -5.25 27.42
N TYR A 384 -8.87 -5.01 26.12
CA TYR A 384 -8.00 -5.80 25.25
C TYR A 384 -6.95 -4.90 24.60
N ALA A 385 -5.81 -5.48 24.21
CA ALA A 385 -4.83 -4.78 23.40
C ALA A 385 -4.15 -5.71 22.40
N PHE A 386 -3.89 -5.20 21.19
CA PHE A 386 -3.06 -5.89 20.21
C PHE A 386 -1.67 -5.25 20.20
N ALA A 387 -0.69 -5.96 20.74
CA ALA A 387 0.63 -5.44 21.08
C ALA A 387 1.76 -6.23 20.39
N LEU A 388 2.97 -5.69 20.41
CA LEU A 388 4.18 -6.41 20.04
C LEU A 388 4.65 -7.25 21.24
N LYS A 389 5.14 -8.46 21.00
CA LYS A 389 5.66 -9.33 22.06
C LYS A 389 6.80 -8.68 22.83
N VAL A 390 7.62 -7.85 22.16
CA VAL A 390 8.74 -7.13 22.80
C VAL A 390 8.28 -6.13 23.88
N GLU A 391 7.02 -5.67 23.83
CA GLU A 391 6.44 -4.77 24.86
C GLU A 391 6.10 -5.50 26.18
N LYS A 392 6.37 -6.82 26.26
CA LYS A 392 6.08 -7.67 27.43
C LYS A 392 6.57 -7.12 28.76
N PRO A 393 7.76 -6.49 28.89
CA PRO A 393 8.19 -5.91 30.15
C PRO A 393 7.19 -4.91 30.75
N TYR A 394 6.38 -4.24 29.92
CA TYR A 394 5.39 -3.25 30.36
C TYR A 394 4.01 -3.87 30.59
N TYR A 395 3.50 -4.68 29.66
CA TYR A 395 2.12 -5.16 29.75
C TYR A 395 1.93 -6.39 30.65
N ARG A 396 2.99 -7.17 30.93
CA ARG A 396 2.88 -8.46 31.66
C ARG A 396 2.24 -8.36 33.05
N PHE A 397 2.31 -7.18 33.67
CA PHE A 397 1.74 -6.92 34.99
C PHE A 397 0.21 -6.73 34.94
N PHE A 398 -0.33 -6.30 33.81
CA PHE A 398 -1.72 -5.87 33.67
C PHE A 398 -2.53 -6.78 32.74
N TYR A 399 -1.87 -7.50 31.83
CA TYR A 399 -2.50 -8.33 30.81
C TYR A 399 -1.97 -9.76 30.80
N ASP A 400 -2.86 -10.68 30.42
CA ASP A 400 -2.55 -12.03 29.97
C ASP A 400 -2.50 -12.06 28.44
N GLU A 401 -1.56 -12.85 27.91
CA GLU A 401 -1.49 -13.11 26.48
C GLU A 401 -2.48 -14.24 26.14
N ILE A 402 -3.49 -13.93 25.33
CA ILE A 402 -4.54 -14.87 24.95
C ILE A 402 -4.43 -15.34 23.49
N GLY A 403 -3.69 -14.63 22.66
CA GLY A 403 -3.46 -14.98 21.27
C GLY A 403 -2.07 -14.56 20.81
N TYR A 404 -1.52 -15.27 19.83
CA TYR A 404 -0.18 -15.03 19.31
C TYR A 404 -0.17 -15.09 17.78
N ASP A 405 0.51 -14.12 17.18
CA ASP A 405 0.86 -14.05 15.78
C ASP A 405 2.37 -14.26 15.66
N GLU A 406 2.73 -15.50 15.33
CA GLU A 406 4.11 -15.96 15.20
C GLU A 406 4.90 -15.18 14.16
N LYS A 407 4.25 -14.83 13.03
CA LYS A 407 4.93 -14.25 11.87
C LYS A 407 5.51 -12.87 12.19
N TRP A 408 4.75 -12.06 12.92
CA TRP A 408 5.14 -10.69 13.26
C TRP A 408 5.42 -10.48 14.75
N ASN A 409 5.50 -11.57 15.52
CA ASN A 409 5.76 -11.58 16.95
C ASN A 409 4.82 -10.62 17.71
N ARG A 410 3.52 -10.74 17.46
CA ARG A 410 2.46 -9.91 18.07
C ARG A 410 1.58 -10.76 18.97
N VAL A 411 1.01 -10.13 19.98
CA VAL A 411 0.15 -10.78 20.95
C VAL A 411 -1.18 -10.06 21.08
N LEU A 412 -2.24 -10.86 21.19
CA LEU A 412 -3.52 -10.38 21.68
C LEU A 412 -3.53 -10.51 23.20
N LEU A 413 -3.85 -9.40 23.85
CA LEU A 413 -3.80 -9.25 25.29
C LEU A 413 -5.22 -9.09 25.84
N LYS A 414 -5.48 -9.70 26.98
CA LYS A 414 -6.69 -9.51 27.79
C LYS A 414 -6.29 -9.05 29.18
N ARG A 415 -6.96 -8.04 29.73
CA ARG A 415 -6.64 -7.58 31.10
C ARG A 415 -6.85 -8.68 32.13
N LYS A 416 -5.88 -8.79 33.06
CA LYS A 416 -5.95 -9.65 34.26
C LYS A 416 -7.05 -9.21 35.22
N GLN A 417 -7.20 -7.90 35.37
CA GLN A 417 -8.20 -7.27 36.22
C GLN A 417 -9.10 -6.39 35.38
N LYS A 418 -10.42 -6.61 35.52
CA LYS A 418 -11.45 -5.83 34.84
C LYS A 418 -11.30 -4.34 35.20
N ILE A 419 -11.54 -3.47 34.21
CA ILE A 419 -11.59 -2.03 34.44
C ILE A 419 -12.92 -1.70 35.11
N GLU A 420 -12.85 -1.16 36.32
CA GLU A 420 -14.00 -0.57 37.01
C GLU A 420 -14.35 0.76 36.34
N ARG A 421 -15.62 0.92 35.99
CA ARG A 421 -16.16 2.08 35.28
C ARG A 421 -17.10 2.81 36.23
N ILE A 422 -16.61 3.91 36.80
CA ILE A 422 -17.35 4.69 37.79
C ILE A 422 -18.09 5.82 37.09
N GLU A 423 -19.41 5.70 37.00
CA GLU A 423 -20.26 6.66 36.30
C GLU A 423 -20.18 8.03 36.95
N GLN A 424 -19.86 9.04 36.15
CA GLN A 424 -19.90 10.43 36.56
C GLN A 424 -21.32 10.94 36.36
N THR A 425 -22.21 10.65 37.32
CA THR A 425 -23.66 10.91 37.25
C THR A 425 -24.02 12.35 36.86
N GLN A 426 -23.16 13.33 37.17
CA GLN A 426 -23.36 14.74 36.79
C GLN A 426 -23.15 15.03 35.30
N LEU A 427 -22.60 14.07 34.55
CA LEU A 427 -22.19 14.22 33.14
C LEU A 427 -22.96 13.29 32.19
N SER A 428 -23.76 12.37 32.72
CA SER A 428 -24.61 11.51 31.90
C SER A 428 -25.73 12.34 31.27
N VAL A 429 -25.93 12.20 29.96
CA VAL A 429 -26.91 12.99 29.19
C VAL A 429 -28.01 12.07 28.67
N ASN A 430 -29.26 12.50 28.84
CA ASN A 430 -30.41 11.85 28.22
C ASN A 430 -30.33 11.90 26.69
N ALA A 431 -31.16 11.11 26.00
CA ALA A 431 -31.19 11.10 24.55
C ALA A 431 -31.35 12.52 23.97
N LYS A 432 -30.46 12.88 23.04
CA LYS A 432 -30.43 14.18 22.36
C LYS A 432 -30.51 13.97 20.86
N ASP A 433 -31.56 14.53 20.26
CA ASP A 433 -31.76 14.54 18.82
C ASP A 433 -30.98 15.68 18.17
N PHE A 434 -30.33 15.39 17.05
CA PHE A 434 -29.60 16.34 16.23
C PHE A 434 -30.17 16.36 14.82
N LYS A 435 -30.38 17.56 14.28
CA LYS A 435 -30.81 17.77 12.90
C LYS A 435 -30.16 19.03 12.31
N GLY A 436 -29.77 18.95 11.05
CA GLY A 436 -29.23 20.08 10.28
C GLY A 436 -27.86 19.79 9.70
N ASN A 437 -27.12 20.83 9.36
CA ASN A 437 -25.85 20.75 8.63
C ASN A 437 -24.66 21.38 9.37
N ALA A 438 -24.78 21.54 10.69
CA ALA A 438 -23.70 22.08 11.51
C ALA A 438 -22.42 21.24 11.33
N GLU A 439 -21.26 21.89 11.44
CA GLU A 439 -19.97 21.20 11.42
C GLU A 439 -19.77 20.36 12.68
N TRP A 440 -20.23 20.85 13.84
CA TRP A 440 -20.04 20.21 15.14
C TRP A 440 -21.39 19.99 15.81
N PHE A 441 -21.68 18.74 16.18
CA PHE A 441 -22.84 18.38 16.99
C PHE A 441 -22.36 17.96 18.38
N GLU A 442 -22.43 18.89 19.32
CA GLU A 442 -21.95 18.68 20.68
C GLU A 442 -22.92 17.78 21.48
N GLY A 443 -22.44 16.59 21.85
CA GLY A 443 -23.14 15.66 22.72
C GLY A 443 -23.08 16.13 24.17
N VAL A 444 -21.88 16.19 24.73
CA VAL A 444 -21.61 16.71 26.09
C VAL A 444 -20.30 17.50 26.10
N LYS A 445 -20.25 18.55 26.93
CA LYS A 445 -19.05 19.31 27.25
C LYS A 445 -18.97 19.50 28.76
N PHE A 446 -17.81 19.23 29.32
CA PHE A 446 -17.54 19.36 30.75
C PHE A 446 -16.19 20.01 31.01
N ASN A 447 -16.06 20.70 32.14
CA ASN A 447 -14.86 21.46 32.51
C ASN A 447 -14.04 20.70 33.57
N ASP A 448 -12.82 21.16 33.87
CA ASP A 448 -11.94 20.60 34.93
C ASP A 448 -12.69 20.30 36.22
N THR A 449 -13.54 21.24 36.64
CA THR A 449 -14.27 21.19 37.91
C THR A 449 -15.32 20.08 37.96
N SER A 450 -15.63 19.47 36.82
CA SER A 450 -16.67 18.43 36.72
C SER A 450 -16.13 17.03 36.98
N ILE A 451 -14.82 16.81 36.81
CA ILE A 451 -14.17 15.51 37.02
C ILE A 451 -12.95 15.70 37.92
N VAL A 452 -13.04 15.21 39.16
CA VAL A 452 -11.93 15.26 40.12
C VAL A 452 -11.09 13.98 40.02
N THR A 453 -10.51 13.71 38.85
CA THR A 453 -9.60 12.57 38.66
C THR A 453 -8.45 12.87 37.71
N LYS A 454 -7.36 12.12 37.89
CA LYS A 454 -6.22 12.05 36.96
C LYS A 454 -6.27 10.79 36.08
N SER A 455 -7.29 9.96 36.27
CA SER A 455 -7.46 8.72 35.53
C SER A 455 -7.98 8.96 34.12
N CYS A 456 -7.82 7.96 33.25
CA CYS A 456 -8.48 7.94 31.94
C CYS A 456 -10.01 8.03 32.11
N ILE A 457 -10.67 8.68 31.16
CA ILE A 457 -12.13 8.72 31.06
C ILE A 457 -12.58 7.96 29.81
N GLU A 458 -13.77 7.37 29.88
CA GLU A 458 -14.42 6.69 28.76
C GLU A 458 -15.79 7.32 28.53
N ALA A 459 -16.08 7.69 27.30
CA ALA A 459 -17.43 8.00 26.86
C ALA A 459 -18.04 6.75 26.24
N ASP A 460 -19.19 6.36 26.78
CA ASP A 460 -19.97 5.19 26.39
C ASP A 460 -21.33 5.72 25.90
N LEU A 461 -21.68 5.47 24.63
CA LEU A 461 -22.89 6.05 24.02
C LEU A 461 -23.42 5.22 22.86
N THR A 462 -24.71 5.38 22.59
CA THR A 462 -25.36 4.82 21.40
C THR A 462 -25.74 5.93 20.43
N ILE A 463 -25.46 5.74 19.14
CA ILE A 463 -25.92 6.65 18.09
C ILE A 463 -26.95 5.93 17.22
N ASN A 464 -28.16 6.50 17.14
CA ASN A 464 -29.23 6.06 16.26
C ASN A 464 -29.24 6.97 15.03
N PHE A 465 -28.87 6.43 13.87
CA PHE A 465 -28.78 7.19 12.62
C PHE A 465 -30.12 7.13 11.87
N LYS A 466 -30.71 8.29 11.59
CA LYS A 466 -32.02 8.39 10.91
C LYS A 466 -31.88 8.80 9.45
N ASN A 467 -31.21 9.92 9.20
CA ASN A 467 -30.97 10.46 7.87
C ASN A 467 -29.56 11.05 7.79
N VAL A 468 -28.59 10.27 7.30
CA VAL A 468 -27.20 10.70 7.13
C VAL A 468 -26.71 10.38 5.71
N PRO A 469 -25.73 11.13 5.17
CA PRO A 469 -25.12 10.85 3.88
C PRO A 469 -24.59 9.41 3.78
N LYS A 470 -24.53 8.88 2.55
CA LYS A 470 -23.99 7.56 2.23
C LYS A 470 -22.76 7.68 1.30
N PRO A 471 -21.53 7.43 1.78
CA PRO A 471 -21.15 7.18 3.18
C PRO A 471 -21.20 8.45 4.04
N PHE A 472 -21.35 8.29 5.37
CA PHE A 472 -21.38 9.41 6.30
C PHE A 472 -19.95 9.82 6.71
N ASN A 473 -19.37 10.77 6.00
CA ASN A 473 -18.04 11.31 6.29
C ASN A 473 -18.05 12.18 7.55
N ALA A 474 -18.01 11.53 8.72
CA ALA A 474 -18.02 12.19 10.02
C ALA A 474 -17.20 11.41 11.05
N PHE A 475 -16.74 12.12 12.08
CA PHE A 475 -16.01 11.52 13.21
C PHE A 475 -16.81 11.66 14.49
N LEU A 476 -16.92 10.59 15.28
CA LEU A 476 -17.23 10.70 16.70
C LEU A 476 -15.93 11.01 17.44
N VAL A 477 -15.89 12.11 18.18
CA VAL A 477 -14.67 12.65 18.78
C VAL A 477 -14.82 12.76 20.28
N LEU A 478 -13.77 12.36 21.00
CA LEU A 478 -13.52 12.72 22.39
C LEU A 478 -12.27 13.57 22.43
N GLN A 479 -12.43 14.84 22.80
CA GLN A 479 -11.35 15.82 22.86
C GLN A 479 -11.23 16.38 24.27
N VAL A 480 -9.98 16.59 24.71
CA VAL A 480 -9.62 17.20 26.00
C VAL A 480 -8.67 18.35 25.71
N ASN A 481 -9.04 19.54 26.14
CA ASN A 481 -8.27 20.77 25.98
C ASN A 481 -7.67 21.21 27.32
N ASP A 482 -6.48 21.82 27.31
CA ASP A 482 -5.90 22.46 28.49
C ASP A 482 -6.59 23.79 28.82
N THR A 483 -6.14 24.48 29.88
CA THR A 483 -6.70 25.77 30.30
C THR A 483 -6.45 26.90 29.29
N ALA A 484 -5.55 26.71 28.33
CA ALA A 484 -5.31 27.63 27.22
C ALA A 484 -6.07 27.20 25.94
N ASP A 485 -7.04 26.30 26.08
CA ASP A 485 -7.85 25.69 25.02
C ASP A 485 -7.04 24.95 23.94
N ARG A 486 -5.82 24.50 24.28
CA ARG A 486 -5.01 23.66 23.39
C ARG A 486 -5.38 22.20 23.59
N THR A 487 -5.57 21.48 22.50
CA THR A 487 -5.92 20.05 22.56
C THR A 487 -4.78 19.21 23.11
N VAL A 488 -5.03 18.58 24.26
CA VAL A 488 -4.13 17.64 24.95
C VAL A 488 -4.39 16.22 24.48
N TYR A 489 -5.67 15.85 24.34
CA TYR A 489 -6.07 14.56 23.78
C TYR A 489 -7.11 14.76 22.69
N TYR A 490 -6.94 14.02 21.61
CA TYR A 490 -7.89 13.94 20.52
C TYR A 490 -8.02 12.48 20.10
N LYS A 491 -9.18 11.89 20.38
CA LYS A 491 -9.53 10.54 19.96
C LYS A 491 -10.71 10.63 19.01
N LYS A 492 -10.68 9.85 17.93
CA LYS A 492 -11.73 9.83 16.93
C LYS A 492 -12.11 8.42 16.54
N ILE A 493 -13.37 8.26 16.16
CA ILE A 493 -13.91 7.07 15.49
C ILE A 493 -14.49 7.54 14.16
N PRO A 494 -13.91 7.13 13.01
CA PRO A 494 -14.49 7.42 11.71
C PRO A 494 -15.80 6.66 11.48
N LEU A 495 -16.91 7.38 11.37
CA LEU A 495 -18.23 6.78 11.24
C LEU A 495 -18.44 6.11 9.87
N ASN A 496 -17.82 6.63 8.81
CA ASN A 496 -17.79 5.98 7.50
C ASN A 496 -17.03 4.65 7.46
N TRP A 497 -16.29 4.28 8.52
CA TRP A 497 -15.62 2.98 8.62
C TRP A 497 -16.48 1.92 9.32
N ILE A 498 -17.63 2.31 9.87
CA ILE A 498 -18.56 1.42 10.58
C ILE A 498 -19.44 0.69 9.56
N ALA A 499 -20.09 1.44 8.68
CA ALA A 499 -20.88 0.91 7.57
C ALA A 499 -20.93 1.92 6.42
N ASP A 500 -21.16 1.45 5.19
CA ASP A 500 -21.38 2.31 4.03
C ASP A 500 -22.68 3.08 4.17
N ASP A 501 -23.72 2.39 4.63
CA ASP A 501 -25.02 2.96 4.98
C ASP A 501 -25.28 2.80 6.47
N LEU A 502 -25.40 3.93 7.16
CA LEU A 502 -25.75 3.98 8.56
C LEU A 502 -27.24 4.23 8.78
N ASN A 503 -28.01 4.60 7.75
CA ASN A 503 -29.42 4.95 7.92
C ASN A 503 -30.23 3.78 8.47
N GLY A 504 -31.04 4.05 9.50
CA GLY A 504 -31.84 3.05 10.19
C GLY A 504 -31.04 2.12 11.12
N LYS A 505 -29.73 2.35 11.30
CA LYS A 505 -28.88 1.56 12.22
C LYS A 505 -28.66 2.28 13.54
N SER A 506 -28.46 1.48 14.58
CA SER A 506 -28.01 1.90 15.89
C SER A 506 -26.66 1.26 16.19
N HIS A 507 -25.69 2.06 16.61
CA HIS A 507 -24.36 1.56 16.96
C HIS A 507 -23.95 2.06 18.34
N HIS A 508 -23.43 1.14 19.14
CA HIS A 508 -22.88 1.38 20.46
C HIS A 508 -21.38 1.63 20.36
N PHE A 509 -20.89 2.69 21.00
CA PHE A 509 -19.50 3.12 20.93
C PHE A 509 -18.91 3.34 22.33
N LYS A 510 -17.63 2.97 22.45
CA LYS A 510 -16.77 3.34 23.58
C LYS A 510 -15.55 4.06 23.07
N ILE A 511 -15.28 5.25 23.59
CA ILE A 511 -14.10 6.03 23.26
C ILE A 511 -13.39 6.46 24.54
N THR A 512 -12.11 6.11 24.63
CA THR A 512 -11.33 6.23 25.87
C THR A 512 -10.21 7.25 25.69
N SER A 513 -10.05 8.16 26.66
CA SER A 513 -8.94 9.11 26.68
C SER A 513 -7.65 8.44 27.18
N GLY A 514 -6.52 9.14 27.01
CA GLY A 514 -5.34 8.88 27.84
C GLY A 514 -5.51 9.42 29.26
N PRO A 515 -4.47 9.33 30.10
CA PRO A 515 -4.48 9.86 31.47
C PRO A 515 -4.72 11.36 31.45
N LEU A 516 -5.74 11.84 32.18
CA LEU A 516 -6.06 13.27 32.20
C LEU A 516 -4.92 14.09 32.84
N PRO A 517 -4.61 15.29 32.31
CA PRO A 517 -3.62 16.18 32.92
C PRO A 517 -4.11 16.68 34.29
N GLN A 518 -3.20 17.21 35.11
CA GLN A 518 -3.56 17.71 36.45
C GLN A 518 -4.57 18.85 36.43
N LYS A 519 -4.60 19.63 35.35
CA LYS A 519 -5.59 20.67 35.06
C LYS A 519 -5.90 20.59 33.56
N PHE A 520 -7.17 20.57 33.21
CA PHE A 520 -7.64 20.72 31.84
C PHE A 520 -8.70 21.83 31.78
N GLY A 521 -8.88 22.48 30.63
CA GLY A 521 -9.91 23.51 30.49
C GLY A 521 -11.28 22.87 30.33
N ASN A 522 -11.41 22.04 29.31
CA ASN A 522 -12.65 21.35 28.99
C ASN A 522 -12.38 20.01 28.31
N ALA A 523 -13.36 19.12 28.35
CA ALA A 523 -13.41 17.92 27.55
C ALA A 523 -14.82 17.78 26.96
N ASN A 524 -14.89 17.31 25.72
CA ASN A 524 -16.14 17.23 24.99
C ASN A 524 -16.24 15.95 24.15
N VAL A 525 -17.47 15.46 24.02
CA VAL A 525 -17.85 14.40 23.10
C VAL A 525 -18.77 15.00 22.05
N HIS A 526 -18.37 14.91 20.79
CA HIS A 526 -19.13 15.51 19.70
C HIS A 526 -19.01 14.69 18.41
N VAL A 527 -19.96 14.90 17.49
CA VAL A 527 -19.87 14.40 16.12
C VAL A 527 -19.40 15.55 15.22
N TRP A 528 -18.29 15.34 14.51
CA TRP A 528 -17.77 16.25 13.50
C TRP A 528 -18.29 15.84 12.13
N ASN A 529 -19.21 16.63 11.57
CA ASN A 529 -19.73 16.50 10.22
C ASN A 529 -18.81 17.23 9.23
N ILE A 530 -17.84 16.49 8.69
CA ILE A 530 -16.74 17.05 7.88
C ILE A 530 -17.28 17.73 6.63
N ASP A 531 -18.27 17.12 5.97
CA ASP A 531 -18.83 17.63 4.71
C ASP A 531 -19.90 18.70 4.90
N LYS A 532 -20.29 19.02 6.15
CA LYS A 532 -21.39 19.97 6.47
C LYS A 532 -22.67 19.68 5.70
N LYS A 533 -23.00 18.39 5.54
CA LYS A 533 -24.24 17.94 4.89
C LYS A 533 -25.36 17.84 5.90
N ASP A 534 -26.60 17.87 5.43
CA ASP A 534 -27.76 17.64 6.29
C ASP A 534 -27.72 16.24 6.90
N VAL A 535 -27.89 16.19 8.22
CA VAL A 535 -27.89 14.96 9.02
C VAL A 535 -29.04 14.97 10.01
N GLU A 536 -29.50 13.79 10.37
CA GLU A 536 -30.44 13.51 11.45
C GLU A 536 -30.03 12.24 12.19
N PHE A 537 -29.69 12.37 13.47
CA PHE A 537 -29.32 11.25 14.34
C PHE A 537 -29.62 11.58 15.80
N THR A 538 -29.67 10.56 16.64
CA THR A 538 -29.90 10.70 18.08
C THR A 538 -28.71 10.11 18.81
N ILE A 539 -28.11 10.85 19.74
CA ILE A 539 -27.18 10.27 20.72
C ILE A 539 -28.00 9.90 21.95
N SER A 540 -28.01 8.62 22.31
CA SER A 540 -28.67 8.11 23.52
C SER A 540 -27.65 7.46 24.45
N ASP A 541 -28.04 7.33 25.73
CA ASP A 541 -27.28 6.59 26.75
C ASP A 541 -25.84 7.09 26.92
N LEU A 542 -25.57 8.38 26.65
CA LEU A 542 -24.25 8.97 26.78
C LEU A 542 -23.88 9.05 28.26
N LYS A 543 -22.93 8.20 28.65
CA LYS A 543 -22.37 8.11 29.99
C LYS A 543 -20.88 8.39 29.95
N ILE A 544 -20.41 9.13 30.93
CA ILE A 544 -18.98 9.37 31.15
C ILE A 544 -18.54 8.56 32.35
N PHE A 545 -17.53 7.73 32.15
CA PHE A 545 -16.96 6.88 33.19
C PHE A 545 -15.53 7.31 33.53
N GLU A 546 -15.23 7.39 34.82
CA GLU A 546 -13.85 7.33 35.30
C GLU A 546 -13.40 5.87 35.28
N LEU A 547 -12.23 5.60 34.68
CA LEU A 547 -11.67 4.26 34.63
C LEU A 547 -10.73 4.01 35.81
N LYS A 548 -10.99 2.94 36.58
CA LYS A 548 -10.10 2.48 37.67
C LYS A 548 -9.66 1.04 37.47
N ALA A 549 -8.34 0.86 37.40
CA ALA A 549 -7.68 -0.44 37.48
C ALA A 549 -6.17 -0.24 37.71
N PRO A 550 -5.43 -1.26 38.18
CA PRO A 550 -3.99 -1.18 38.24
C PRO A 550 -3.38 -0.88 36.87
N GLY A 551 -2.48 0.10 36.85
CA GLY A 551 -1.78 0.53 35.65
C GLY A 551 -2.63 1.32 34.66
N ILE A 552 -3.87 1.73 34.96
CA ILE A 552 -4.75 2.42 33.99
C ILE A 552 -4.11 3.67 33.35
N ASN A 553 -3.20 4.32 34.07
CA ASN A 553 -2.47 5.51 33.61
C ASN A 553 -1.07 5.21 33.05
N VAL A 554 -0.68 3.94 32.95
CA VAL A 554 0.64 3.54 32.45
C VAL A 554 0.63 3.57 30.93
N VAL A 555 1.63 4.26 30.38
CA VAL A 555 1.89 4.38 28.96
C VAL A 555 3.30 3.90 28.70
N VAL A 556 3.50 3.11 27.63
CA VAL A 556 4.85 2.72 27.22
C VAL A 556 5.63 3.97 26.78
N PRO A 557 6.83 4.23 27.33
CA PRO A 557 7.60 5.43 27.01
C PRO A 557 7.88 5.54 25.51
N LYS A 558 7.80 6.77 24.98
CA LYS A 558 8.06 7.01 23.55
C LYS A 558 9.48 6.64 23.14
N GLU A 559 10.46 6.76 24.03
CA GLU A 559 11.86 6.38 23.75
C GLU A 559 12.02 4.87 23.51
N TYR A 560 11.04 4.05 23.93
CA TYR A 560 11.07 2.61 23.73
C TYR A 560 10.82 2.23 22.25
N TYR A 561 10.07 3.02 21.49
CA TYR A 561 9.69 2.69 20.12
C TYR A 561 10.84 2.80 19.09
N PRO A 562 11.74 3.80 19.16
CA PRO A 562 12.97 3.80 18.36
C PRO A 562 13.83 2.54 18.58
N LEU A 563 13.94 2.10 19.84
CA LEU A 563 14.66 0.87 20.20
C LEU A 563 13.97 -0.40 19.66
N ILE A 564 12.63 -0.44 19.71
CA ILE A 564 11.87 -1.51 19.04
C ILE A 564 12.17 -1.52 17.55
N LYS A 565 12.19 -0.35 16.89
CA LYS A 565 12.42 -0.24 15.44
C LYS A 565 13.79 -0.78 15.04
N SER A 566 14.84 -0.54 15.82
CA SER A 566 16.18 -1.10 15.54
C SER A 566 16.21 -2.62 15.75
N ILE A 567 15.70 -3.12 16.89
CA ILE A 567 15.68 -4.56 17.23
C ILE A 567 14.83 -5.36 16.24
N THR A 568 13.69 -4.80 15.81
CA THR A 568 12.80 -5.49 14.86
C THR A 568 13.44 -5.53 13.48
N LYS A 569 14.12 -4.46 13.04
CA LYS A 569 14.86 -4.41 11.77
C LYS A 569 16.00 -5.44 11.74
N GLU A 570 16.73 -5.62 12.83
CA GLU A 570 17.81 -6.61 12.97
C GLU A 570 17.33 -8.07 13.00
N ARG A 571 16.09 -8.35 13.41
CA ARG A 571 15.53 -9.73 13.41
C ARG A 571 14.87 -10.12 12.07
N THR A 572 14.62 -9.14 11.21
CA THR A 572 14.00 -9.32 9.88
C THR A 572 14.99 -9.26 8.72
N LEU A 573 16.22 -8.80 8.99
CA LEU A 573 17.40 -8.98 8.16
C LEU A 573 18.12 -10.25 8.60
#